data_AF-A0A3N0UTI4-F1
#
_entry.id   AF-A0A3N0UTI4-F1
#
_cell.length_a   1.000
_cell.length_b   1.000
_cell.length_c   1.000
_cell.angle_alpha   90.00
_cell.angle_beta   90.00
_cell.angle_gamma   90.00
#
_symmetry.space_group_name_H-M   'P 1'
#
loop_
_entity.id
_entity.type
_entity.pdbx_description
1 polymer ?
#
loop_
_entity_poly.entity_id
_entity_poly.type
_entity_poly.pdbx_seq_one_letter_code
_entity_poly.pdbx_strand_id
1 'polypeptide(L)'
;MTTRKTDREVNKEVLKRHLSAWLDGPLTFTATAHQVAELTGKHLKHVRRDIKRMRERRGQPLGTLEVLEGHDFLMLLASYNTPVSFEVIEALAELYSDKGEPTL
;
A
#
# COMPACT_ATOMS: atom_id res chain seq x y z
N MET A 1 -13.58 -22.36 -22.47
CA MET A 1 -12.43 -22.34 -21.54
C MET A 1 -12.14 -20.89 -21.18
N THR A 2 -12.57 -20.45 -20.01
CA THR A 2 -12.22 -19.13 -19.48
C THR A 2 -10.83 -19.23 -18.87
N THR A 3 -9.85 -18.60 -19.51
CA THR A 3 -8.50 -18.43 -18.95
C THR A 3 -8.64 -17.68 -17.63
N ARG A 4 -8.40 -18.35 -16.50
CA ARG A 4 -8.21 -17.67 -15.21
C ARG A 4 -7.05 -16.72 -15.40
N LYS A 5 -7.33 -15.42 -15.47
CA LYS A 5 -6.31 -14.39 -15.29
C LYS A 5 -5.61 -14.74 -13.98
N THR A 6 -4.32 -15.01 -14.06
CA THR A 6 -3.45 -15.10 -12.89
C THR A 6 -3.65 -13.79 -12.14
N ASP A 7 -4.39 -13.82 -11.03
CA ASP A 7 -4.43 -12.70 -10.12
C ASP A 7 -2.99 -12.47 -9.68
N ARG A 8 -2.44 -11.31 -10.02
CA ARG A 8 -1.10 -10.96 -9.55
C ARG A 8 -1.19 -10.83 -8.03
N GLU A 9 -0.53 -11.75 -7.34
CA GLU A 9 -0.47 -11.81 -5.89
C GLU A 9 0.24 -10.57 -5.33
N VAL A 10 -0.08 -10.23 -4.09
CA VAL A 10 0.60 -9.15 -3.35
C VAL A 10 2.03 -9.58 -3.07
N ASN A 11 2.99 -8.71 -3.38
CA ASN A 11 4.38 -8.97 -3.03
C ASN A 11 4.59 -8.68 -1.53
N LYS A 12 4.49 -9.73 -0.71
CA LYS A 12 4.58 -9.65 0.76
C LYS A 12 5.89 -9.05 1.26
N GLU A 13 7.01 -9.37 0.62
CA GLU A 13 8.33 -8.84 1.01
C GLU A 13 8.39 -7.32 0.78
N VAL A 14 7.97 -6.87 -0.41
CA VAL A 14 7.91 -5.45 -0.73
C VAL A 14 6.90 -4.72 0.15
N LEU A 15 5.78 -5.34 0.46
CA LEU A 15 4.77 -4.80 1.39
C LEU A 15 5.37 -4.59 2.79
N LYS A 16 6.00 -5.61 3.39
CA LYS A 16 6.66 -5.51 4.70
C LYS A 16 7.70 -4.41 4.74
N ARG A 17 8.54 -4.30 3.69
CA ARG A 17 9.56 -3.24 3.60
C ARG A 17 8.94 -1.85 3.62
N HIS A 18 7.88 -1.61 2.84
CA HIS A 18 7.22 -0.31 2.81
C HIS A 18 6.45 -0.02 4.11
N LEU A 19 5.80 -1.02 4.71
CA LEU A 19 5.11 -0.86 5.99
C LEU A 19 6.08 -0.62 7.15
N SER A 20 7.24 -1.28 7.18
CA SER A 20 8.29 -1.03 8.18
C SER A 20 8.81 0.40 8.06
N ALA A 21 9.16 0.84 6.86
CA ALA A 21 9.61 2.21 6.61
C ALA A 21 8.53 3.24 6.97
N TRP A 22 7.26 2.93 6.72
CA TRP A 22 6.15 3.75 7.18
C TRP A 22 6.03 3.79 8.71
N LEU A 23 6.19 2.66 9.41
CA LEU A 23 6.16 2.60 10.88
C LEU A 23 7.30 3.41 11.52
N ASP A 24 8.47 3.44 10.91
CA ASP A 24 9.65 4.15 11.44
C ASP A 24 9.55 5.67 11.26
N GLY A 25 8.72 6.14 10.31
CA GLY A 25 8.51 7.57 10.07
C GLY A 25 7.25 7.89 9.28
N PRO A 26 6.03 7.79 9.87
CA PRO A 26 4.77 7.91 9.13
C PRO A 26 4.56 9.26 8.44
N LEU A 27 5.12 10.34 9.01
CA LEU A 27 4.98 11.71 8.52
C LEU A 27 6.00 12.07 7.44
N THR A 28 7.12 11.36 7.36
CA THR A 28 8.19 11.60 6.38
C THR A 28 8.22 10.56 5.28
N PHE A 29 7.53 9.43 5.47
CA PHE A 29 7.42 8.37 4.48
C PHE A 29 6.64 8.83 3.24
N THR A 30 7.18 8.47 2.08
CA THR A 30 6.52 8.66 0.79
C THR A 30 6.60 7.37 -0.03
N ALA A 31 5.59 7.15 -0.87
CA ALA A 31 5.56 6.04 -1.81
C ALA A 31 5.11 6.53 -3.18
N THR A 32 5.74 6.00 -4.23
CA THR A 32 5.37 6.30 -5.61
C THR A 32 4.25 5.40 -6.11
N ALA A 33 3.49 5.86 -7.10
CA ALA A 33 2.50 5.02 -7.78
C ALA A 33 3.11 3.75 -8.40
N HIS A 34 4.39 3.79 -8.79
CA HIS A 34 5.14 2.62 -9.26
C HIS A 34 5.36 1.59 -8.13
N GLN A 35 5.82 2.03 -6.97
CA GLN A 35 5.99 1.15 -5.80
C GLN A 35 4.67 0.50 -5.38
N VAL A 36 3.56 1.24 -5.43
CA VAL A 36 2.22 0.68 -5.15
C VAL A 36 1.80 -0.34 -6.22
N ALA A 37 2.12 -0.10 -7.49
CA ALA A 37 1.83 -1.06 -8.57
C ALA A 37 2.64 -2.36 -8.40
N GLU A 38 3.91 -2.24 -8.04
CA GLU A 38 4.79 -3.38 -7.75
C GLU A 38 4.27 -4.19 -6.56
N LEU A 39 3.96 -3.54 -5.44
CA LEU A 39 3.55 -4.23 -4.21
C LEU A 39 2.18 -4.92 -4.37
N THR A 40 1.23 -4.28 -5.04
CA THR A 40 -0.14 -4.81 -5.17
C THR A 40 -0.35 -5.70 -6.39
N GLY A 41 0.67 -5.83 -7.25
CA GLY A 41 0.54 -6.47 -8.56
C GLY A 41 -0.38 -5.72 -9.54
N LYS A 42 -0.95 -4.57 -9.16
CA LYS A 42 -1.87 -3.80 -10.01
C LYS A 42 -1.12 -3.13 -11.15
N HIS A 43 -1.81 -2.93 -12.26
CA HIS A 43 -1.28 -2.12 -13.35
C HIS A 43 -1.14 -0.65 -12.91
N LEU A 44 -0.02 0.00 -13.24
CA LEU A 44 0.27 1.40 -12.85
C LEU A 44 -0.86 2.39 -13.22
N LYS A 45 -1.42 2.25 -14.42
CA LYS A 45 -2.59 3.05 -14.87
C LYS A 45 -3.78 2.94 -13.90
N HIS A 46 -4.02 1.77 -13.31
CA HIS A 46 -5.10 1.58 -12.35
C HIS A 46 -4.75 2.21 -11.01
N VAL A 47 -3.50 2.04 -10.54
CA VAL A 47 -3.03 2.71 -9.31
C VAL A 47 -3.20 4.22 -9.41
N ARG A 48 -2.72 4.86 -10.48
CA ARG A 48 -2.89 6.32 -10.70
C ARG A 48 -4.36 6.74 -10.70
N ARG A 49 -5.24 5.95 -11.32
CA ARG A 49 -6.69 6.20 -11.32
C ARG A 49 -7.28 6.09 -9.92
N ASP A 50 -6.84 5.12 -9.14
CA ASP A 50 -7.34 4.89 -7.79
C ASP A 50 -6.86 5.98 -6.82
N ILE A 51 -5.60 6.45 -6.96
CA ILE A 51 -5.06 7.63 -6.27
C ILE A 51 -5.92 8.86 -6.59
N LYS A 52 -6.19 9.11 -7.87
CA LYS A 52 -7.05 10.22 -8.32
C LYS A 52 -8.42 10.17 -7.64
N ARG A 53 -9.10 9.01 -7.69
CA ARG A 53 -10.41 8.79 -7.07
C ARG A 53 -10.39 8.95 -5.56
N MET A 54 -9.31 8.55 -4.90
CA MET A 54 -9.15 8.73 -3.46
C MET A 54 -9.05 10.21 -3.11
N ARG A 55 -8.20 10.98 -3.80
CA ARG A 55 -8.05 12.42 -3.58
C ARG A 55 -9.33 13.19 -3.87
N GLU A 56 -10.02 12.88 -4.96
CA GLU A 56 -11.33 13.47 -5.31
C GLU A 56 -12.35 13.26 -4.19
N ARG A 57 -12.45 12.03 -3.65
CA ARG A 57 -13.36 11.72 -2.53
C ARG A 57 -13.05 12.49 -1.25
N ARG A 58 -11.80 12.90 -1.07
CA ARG A 58 -11.34 13.66 0.10
C ARG A 58 -11.34 15.16 -0.11
N GLY A 59 -11.76 15.64 -1.29
CA GLY A 59 -11.69 17.06 -1.65
C GLY A 59 -10.26 17.59 -1.74
N GLN A 60 -9.27 16.72 -1.91
CA GLN A 60 -7.87 17.10 -2.01
C GLN A 60 -7.53 17.55 -3.44
N PRO A 61 -6.64 18.56 -3.60
CA PRO A 61 -6.14 18.91 -4.92
C PRO A 61 -5.44 17.72 -5.55
N LEU A 62 -5.67 17.50 -6.85
CA LEU A 62 -5.14 16.31 -7.53
C LEU A 62 -3.61 16.28 -7.54
N GLY A 63 -2.95 17.43 -7.60
CA GLY A 63 -1.50 17.57 -7.50
C GLY A 63 -0.75 16.61 -8.44
N THR A 64 0.46 16.20 -8.05
CA THR A 64 1.16 15.09 -8.69
C THR A 64 0.57 13.77 -8.19
N LEU A 65 0.03 12.94 -9.09
CA LEU A 65 -0.48 11.59 -8.76
C LEU A 65 0.65 10.54 -8.67
N GLU A 66 1.89 11.00 -8.75
CA GLU A 66 3.10 10.17 -8.75
C GLU A 66 3.53 9.78 -7.34
N VAL A 67 3.30 10.64 -6.34
CA VAL A 67 3.80 10.48 -4.97
C VAL A 67 2.65 10.58 -3.97
N LEU A 68 2.64 9.61 -3.04
CA LEU A 68 1.72 9.47 -1.92
C LEU A 68 2.49 9.72 -0.62
N GLU A 69 1.90 10.52 0.26
CA GLU A 69 2.36 10.65 1.64
C GLU A 69 1.93 9.41 2.46
N GLY A 70 2.58 9.14 3.60
CA GLY A 70 2.35 7.91 4.36
C GLY A 70 0.89 7.63 4.73
N HIS A 71 0.11 8.65 5.09
CA HIS A 71 -1.31 8.47 5.36
C HIS A 71 -2.11 8.10 4.09
N ASP A 72 -1.84 8.78 2.97
CA ASP A 72 -2.47 8.50 1.67
C ASP A 72 -2.10 7.10 1.14
N PHE A 73 -0.85 6.67 1.37
CA PHE A 73 -0.37 5.34 1.04
C PHE A 73 -1.18 4.26 1.77
N LEU A 74 -1.29 4.33 3.10
CA LEU A 74 -2.08 3.35 3.86
C LEU A 74 -3.56 3.38 3.50
N MET A 75 -4.15 4.57 3.37
CA MET A 75 -5.55 4.71 2.98
C MET A 75 -5.83 4.07 1.62
N LEU A 76 -4.92 4.23 0.66
CA LEU A 76 -5.03 3.59 -0.65
C LEU A 76 -4.98 2.07 -0.54
N LEU A 77 -4.02 1.52 0.22
CA LEU A 77 -3.88 0.08 0.41
C LEU A 77 -5.10 -0.53 1.11
N ALA A 78 -5.61 0.13 2.15
CA ALA A 78 -6.83 -0.26 2.85
C ALA A 78 -8.08 -0.18 1.95
N SER A 79 -8.08 0.68 0.93
CA SER A 79 -9.20 0.82 -0.02
C SER A 79 -9.24 -0.26 -1.11
N TYR A 80 -8.17 -1.04 -1.26
CA TYR A 80 -8.11 -2.11 -2.26
C TYR A 80 -8.84 -3.36 -1.79
N ASN A 81 -9.20 -4.23 -2.75
CA ASN A 81 -9.95 -5.47 -2.49
C ASN A 81 -9.37 -6.27 -1.32
N THR A 82 -10.26 -7.07 -0.73
CA THR A 82 -10.07 -7.91 0.46
C THR A 82 -8.69 -8.59 0.59
N PRO A 83 -8.08 -9.17 -0.46
CA PRO A 83 -6.75 -9.78 -0.35
C PRO A 83 -5.65 -8.78 0.03
N VAL A 84 -5.63 -7.57 -0.55
CA VAL A 84 -4.60 -6.57 -0.24
C VAL A 84 -4.76 -6.06 1.19
N SER A 85 -5.99 -5.81 1.62
CA SER A 85 -6.25 -5.34 2.98
C SER A 85 -5.89 -6.38 4.04
N PHE A 86 -6.13 -7.67 3.78
CA PHE A 86 -5.72 -8.75 4.71
C PHE A 86 -4.19 -8.84 4.82
N GLU A 87 -3.48 -8.83 3.69
CA GLU A 87 -2.02 -8.88 3.67
C GLU A 87 -1.38 -7.67 4.39
N VAL A 88 -1.99 -6.48 4.28
CA VAL A 88 -1.56 -5.29 5.03
C VAL A 88 -1.70 -5.52 6.54
N ILE A 89 -2.82 -6.09 6.99
CA ILE A 89 -3.06 -6.37 8.42
C ILE A 89 -2.08 -7.42 8.94
N GLU A 90 -1.89 -8.53 8.21
CA GLU A 90 -0.92 -9.58 8.59
C GLU A 90 0.50 -9.02 8.70
N ALA A 91 0.96 -8.29 7.68
CA ALA A 91 2.29 -7.70 7.68
C ALA A 91 2.49 -6.68 8.81
N LEU A 92 1.47 -5.87 9.14
CA LEU A 92 1.53 -4.98 10.30
C LEU A 92 1.62 -5.76 11.62
N ALA A 93 0.80 -6.81 11.79
CA ALA A 93 0.81 -7.63 12.99
C ALA A 93 2.17 -8.31 13.24
N GLU A 94 2.79 -8.83 12.19
CA GLU A 94 4.15 -9.37 12.25
C GLU A 94 5.17 -8.30 12.63
N LEU A 95 5.17 -7.14 11.97
CA LEU A 95 6.09 -6.04 12.28
C LEU A 95 5.95 -5.52 13.72
N TYR A 96 4.74 -5.49 14.26
CA TYR A 96 4.52 -5.14 15.67
C TYR A 96 4.97 -6.22 16.64
N SER A 97 4.83 -7.49 16.27
CA SER A 97 5.33 -8.63 17.08
C SER A 97 6.86 -8.62 17.13
N ASP A 98 7.52 -8.37 16.00
CA ASP A 98 8.98 -8.27 15.90
C ASP A 98 9.56 -7.07 16.65
N LYS A 99 8.79 -5.97 16.76
CA LYS A 99 9.13 -4.79 17.58
C LYS A 99 8.73 -4.94 19.05
N GLY A 100 8.02 -6.02 19.39
CA GLY A 100 7.32 -6.22 20.65
C GLY A 100 8.05 -7.08 21.68
N GLU A 101 9.28 -7.54 21.43
CA GLU A 101 10.15 -8.05 22.49
C GLU A 101 11.00 -6.90 23.06
N PRO A 102 10.58 -6.26 24.17
CA PRO A 102 11.56 -5.65 25.03
C PRO A 102 12.45 -6.80 25.53
N THR A 103 13.71 -6.81 25.12
CA THR A 103 14.76 -7.50 25.88
C THR A 103 14.64 -7.04 27.33
N LEU A 104 14.08 -7.90 28.18
CA LEU A 104 14.16 -7.81 29.64
C LEU A 104 15.59 -8.06 30.10
#